data_AF-A0A081QX94-F1
#
_entry.id   AF-A0A081QX94-F1
#
_cell.length_a   1.000
_cell.length_b   1.000
_cell.length_c   1.000
_cell.angle_alpha   90.00
_cell.angle_beta   90.00
_cell.angle_gamma   90.00
#
_symmetry.space_group_name_H-M   'P 1'
#
loop_
_entity.id
_entity.type
_entity.pdbx_description
1 polymer ?
#
loop_
_entity_poly.entity_id
_entity_poly.type
_entity_poly.pdbx_seq_one_letter_code
_entity_poly.pdbx_strand_id
1 'polypeptide(L)'
;MEFFGNKPFTQQPERAISQADQLLDYKSWSEEDRKMFSQLRMREEQALLAQDYALETARAEGIEQGLERGLERGKVEGREEGKLFAFLDMVRQHVLTSEFASDQLGMTVAEFEALLKD
;
A
#
# COMPACT_ATOMS: atom_id res chain seq x y z
N MET A 1 1.71 17.80 59.93
CA MET A 1 2.41 16.72 59.21
C MET A 1 2.94 17.31 57.91
N GLU A 2 4.26 17.44 57.78
CA GLU A 2 4.94 17.73 56.51
C GLU A 2 5.95 16.60 56.30
N PHE A 3 5.67 15.68 55.38
CA PHE A 3 6.39 14.41 55.27
C PHE A 3 7.37 14.34 54.09
N PHE A 4 7.51 15.39 53.27
CA PHE A 4 8.43 15.35 52.13
C PHE A 4 9.13 16.68 51.87
N GLY A 5 10.14 16.98 52.69
CA GLY A 5 11.22 17.87 52.27
C GLY A 5 12.22 17.05 51.45
N ASN A 6 12.36 17.34 50.15
CA ASN A 6 13.40 16.72 49.32
C ASN A 6 14.78 17.04 49.92
N LYS A 7 15.40 16.05 50.57
CA LYS A 7 16.82 16.16 50.95
C LYS A 7 17.66 16.10 49.66
N PRO A 8 18.69 16.93 49.49
CA PRO A 8 19.60 16.80 48.37
C PRO A 8 20.24 15.41 48.38
N PHE A 9 20.45 14.83 47.19
CA PHE A 9 21.19 13.58 47.05
C PHE A 9 22.56 13.71 47.71
N THR A 10 22.81 12.96 48.77
CA THR A 10 24.05 13.01 49.56
C THR A 10 25.07 11.96 49.14
N GLN A 11 24.71 11.05 48.23
CA GLN A 11 25.60 9.99 47.74
C GLN A 11 26.25 10.39 46.43
N GLN A 12 27.58 10.32 46.37
CA GLN A 12 28.30 10.51 45.12
C GLN A 12 28.05 9.29 44.21
N PRO A 13 27.76 9.49 42.92
CA PRO A 13 27.53 8.39 42.00
C PRO A 13 28.74 7.45 41.98
N GLU A 14 28.46 6.14 41.97
CA GLU A 14 29.50 5.12 41.87
C GLU A 14 30.37 5.37 40.63
N ARG A 15 31.66 5.04 40.73
CA ARG A 15 32.65 5.35 39.69
C ARG A 15 32.24 4.83 38.31
N ALA A 16 31.57 3.68 38.25
CA ALA A 16 31.05 3.10 37.01
C ALA A 16 29.94 3.96 36.37
N ILE A 17 29.05 4.54 37.19
CA ILE A 17 27.97 5.44 36.73
C ILE A 17 28.58 6.75 36.22
N SER A 18 29.54 7.32 36.98
CA SER A 18 30.23 8.54 36.56
C SER A 18 31.01 8.37 35.24
N GLN A 19 31.61 7.18 35.03
CA GLN A 19 32.32 6.87 33.78
C GLN A 19 31.36 6.63 32.62
N ALA A 20 30.22 5.96 32.86
CA ALA A 20 29.18 5.79 31.86
C ALA A 20 28.61 7.14 31.41
N ASP A 21 28.40 8.07 32.35
CA ASP A 21 27.87 9.41 32.06
C ASP A 21 28.86 10.23 31.21
N GLN A 22 30.17 10.11 31.47
CA GLN A 22 31.21 10.74 30.65
C GLN A 22 31.26 10.18 29.21
N LEU A 23 31.01 8.89 29.03
CA LEU A 23 30.94 8.27 27.70
C LEU A 23 29.72 8.73 26.91
N LEU A 24 28.64 9.11 27.58
CA LEU A 24 27.43 9.66 26.96
C LEU A 24 27.52 11.17 26.71
N ASP A 25 28.51 11.86 27.31
CA ASP A 25 28.72 13.28 27.07
C ASP A 25 29.38 13.52 25.71
N TYR A 26 28.56 13.90 24.73
CA TYR A 26 29.00 14.28 23.39
C TYR A 26 30.11 15.35 23.38
N LYS A 27 30.17 16.22 24.41
CA LYS A 27 31.20 17.28 24.51
C LYS A 27 32.56 16.73 24.94
N SER A 28 32.62 15.53 25.52
CA SER A 28 33.87 14.86 25.91
C SER A 28 34.50 14.03 24.78
N TRP A 29 33.75 13.78 23.69
CA TRP A 29 34.18 12.94 22.57
C TRP A 29 35.32 13.54 21.74
N SER A 30 36.17 12.67 21.19
CA SER A 30 37.21 13.04 20.22
C SER A 30 36.59 13.53 18.90
N GLU A 31 37.39 14.22 18.08
CA GLU A 31 36.94 14.63 16.75
C GLU A 31 36.65 13.43 15.85
N GLU A 32 37.45 12.36 15.96
CA GLU A 32 37.24 11.10 15.23
C GLU A 32 35.90 10.45 15.62
N ASP A 33 35.57 10.37 16.91
CA ASP A 33 34.33 9.77 17.40
C ASP A 33 33.10 10.56 16.92
N ARG A 34 33.16 11.90 17.00
CA ARG A 34 32.09 12.76 16.49
C ARG A 34 31.89 12.61 14.99
N LYS A 35 32.99 12.55 14.22
CA LYS A 35 32.94 12.37 12.77
C LYS A 35 32.33 11.02 12.41
N MET A 36 32.79 9.94 13.04
CA MET A 36 32.24 8.60 12.81
C MET A 36 30.75 8.54 13.14
N PHE A 37 30.33 9.06 14.30
CA PHE A 37 28.92 9.11 14.67
C PHE A 37 28.08 9.94 13.69
N SER A 38 28.57 11.11 13.27
CA SER A 38 27.87 11.94 12.29
C SER A 38 27.71 11.25 10.93
N GLN A 39 28.73 10.53 10.46
CA GLN A 39 28.68 9.76 9.22
C GLN A 39 27.71 8.57 9.33
N LEU A 40 27.70 7.88 10.48
CA LEU A 40 26.76 6.80 10.74
C LEU A 40 25.32 7.31 10.70
N ARG A 41 25.04 8.44 11.37
CA ARG A 41 23.71 9.07 11.36
C ARG A 41 23.28 9.52 9.97
N MET A 42 24.18 10.14 9.21
CA MET A 42 23.91 10.50 7.82
C MET A 42 23.55 9.28 6.97
N ARG A 43 24.29 8.18 7.11
CA ARG A 43 24.00 6.94 6.37
C ARG A 43 22.67 6.32 6.79
N GLU A 44 22.38 6.31 8.09
CA GLU A 44 21.11 5.82 8.62
C GLU A 44 19.93 6.63 8.07
N GLU A 45 20.05 7.96 8.07
CA GLU A 45 19.05 8.86 7.51
C GLU A 45 18.87 8.64 6.00
N GLN A 46 19.95 8.51 5.23
CA GLN A 46 19.88 8.18 3.80
C GLN A 46 19.23 6.82 3.53
N ALA A 47 19.53 5.80 4.35
CA ALA A 47 18.93 4.49 4.21
C ALA A 47 17.43 4.53 4.50
N LEU A 48 17.00 5.30 5.50
CA LEU A 48 15.59 5.50 5.81
C LEU A 48 14.88 6.23 4.66
N LEU A 49 15.46 7.30 4.14
CA LEU A 49 14.89 8.04 3.00
C LEU A 49 14.77 7.16 1.74
N ALA A 50 15.78 6.34 1.45
CA ALA A 50 15.74 5.41 0.33
C ALA A 50 14.65 4.33 0.50
N GLN A 51 14.46 3.85 1.73
CA GLN A 51 13.39 2.91 2.06
C GLN A 51 12.02 3.55 1.87
N ASP A 52 11.80 4.75 2.38
CA ASP A 52 10.54 5.48 2.24
C ASP A 52 10.22 5.76 0.78
N TYR A 53 11.22 6.20 0.00
CA TYR A 53 11.07 6.42 -1.44
C TYR A 53 10.71 5.13 -2.18
N ALA A 54 11.37 4.01 -1.88
CA ALA A 54 11.08 2.73 -2.50
C ALA A 54 9.66 2.24 -2.15
N LEU A 55 9.22 2.42 -0.90
CA LEU A 55 7.88 2.05 -0.46
C LEU A 55 6.81 2.88 -1.16
N GLU A 56 6.97 4.20 -1.20
CA GLU A 56 6.02 5.10 -1.88
C GLU A 56 5.95 4.80 -3.38
N THR A 57 7.10 4.55 -4.01
CA THR A 57 7.16 4.16 -5.44
C THR A 57 6.41 2.85 -5.69
N ALA A 58 6.70 1.80 -4.91
CA ALA A 58 6.04 0.50 -5.06
C ALA A 58 4.52 0.60 -4.83
N ARG A 59 4.09 1.45 -3.89
CA ARG A 59 2.67 1.70 -3.64
C ARG A 59 1.99 2.40 -4.81
N ALA A 60 2.62 3.45 -5.35
CA ALA A 60 2.10 4.19 -6.49
C ALA A 60 1.96 3.28 -7.72
N GLU A 61 3.03 2.55 -8.07
CA GLU A 61 3.03 1.60 -9.19
C GLU A 61 1.99 0.48 -8.99
N GLY A 62 1.86 -0.05 -7.77
CA GLY A 62 0.87 -1.08 -7.47
C GLY A 62 -0.57 -0.60 -7.65
N ILE A 63 -0.87 0.64 -7.25
CA ILE A 63 -2.18 1.26 -7.46
C ILE A 63 -2.43 1.49 -8.95
N GLU A 64 -1.46 2.03 -9.68
CA GLU A 64 -1.58 2.31 -11.11
C GLU A 64 -1.84 1.02 -11.90
N GLN A 65 -1.03 -0.03 -11.68
CA GLN A 65 -1.23 -1.32 -12.34
C GLN A 65 -2.55 -1.97 -11.95
N GLY A 66 -2.96 -1.85 -10.69
CA GLY A 66 -4.24 -2.37 -10.23
C GLY A 66 -5.42 -1.68 -10.91
N LEU A 67 -5.35 -0.35 -11.05
CA LEU A 67 -6.37 0.44 -11.71
C LEU A 67 -6.41 0.14 -13.22
N GLU A 68 -5.26 0.08 -13.88
CA GLU A 68 -5.17 -0.21 -15.31
C GLU A 68 -5.78 -1.57 -15.64
N ARG A 69 -5.36 -2.62 -14.92
CA ARG A 69 -5.91 -3.98 -15.10
C ARG A 69 -7.40 -4.03 -14.77
N GLY A 70 -7.83 -3.34 -13.71
CA GLY A 70 -9.24 -3.27 -13.34
C GLY A 70 -10.10 -2.59 -14.41
N LEU A 71 -9.61 -1.49 -14.98
CA LEU A 71 -10.30 -0.76 -16.05
C LEU A 71 -10.32 -1.56 -17.36
N GLU A 72 -9.20 -2.21 -17.73
CA GLU A 72 -9.14 -3.04 -18.92
C GLU A 72 -10.13 -4.20 -18.83
N ARG A 73 -10.10 -4.94 -17.71
CA ARG A 73 -11.03 -6.03 -17.45
C ARG A 73 -12.48 -5.55 -17.44
N GLY A 74 -12.77 -4.46 -16.73
CA GLY A 74 -14.12 -3.89 -16.68
C GLY A 74 -14.63 -3.40 -18.04
N LYS A 75 -13.75 -2.90 -18.92
CA LYS A 75 -14.11 -2.53 -20.29
C LYS A 75 -14.45 -3.74 -21.15
N VAL A 76 -13.69 -4.83 -21.02
CA VAL A 76 -13.94 -6.07 -21.77
C VAL A 76 -15.24 -6.70 -21.29
N GLU A 77 -15.37 -6.94 -19.99
CA GLU A 77 -16.57 -7.52 -19.37
C GLU A 77 -17.80 -6.65 -19.67
N GLY A 78 -17.72 -5.33 -19.46
CA GLY A 78 -18.84 -4.42 -19.75
C GLY A 78 -19.21 -4.35 -21.23
N ARG A 79 -18.27 -4.57 -22.15
CA ARG A 79 -18.56 -4.66 -23.59
C ARG A 79 -19.26 -5.97 -23.95
N GLU A 80 -18.84 -7.08 -23.35
CA GLU A 80 -19.48 -8.39 -23.55
C GLU A 80 -20.89 -8.40 -22.96
N GLU A 81 -21.06 -7.90 -21.74
CA GLU A 81 -22.36 -7.72 -21.09
C GLU A 81 -23.26 -6.76 -21.89
N GLY A 82 -22.73 -5.61 -22.33
CA GLY A 82 -23.49 -4.66 -23.15
C GLY A 82 -23.92 -5.27 -24.50
N LYS A 83 -23.06 -6.07 -25.12
CA LYS A 83 -23.41 -6.83 -26.33
C LYS A 83 -24.54 -7.82 -26.03
N LEU A 84 -24.43 -8.61 -24.95
CA LEU A 84 -25.46 -9.56 -24.54
C LEU A 84 -26.82 -8.85 -24.34
N PHE A 85 -26.86 -7.76 -23.59
CA PHE A 85 -28.09 -6.99 -23.36
C PHE A 85 -28.70 -6.45 -24.66
N ALA A 86 -27.87 -5.95 -25.58
CA ALA A 86 -28.35 -5.47 -26.87
C ALA A 86 -29.02 -6.60 -27.69
N PHE A 87 -28.44 -7.80 -27.70
CA PHE A 87 -29.05 -8.95 -28.38
C PHE A 87 -30.35 -9.42 -27.71
N LEU A 88 -30.40 -9.45 -26.36
CA LEU A 88 -31.61 -9.78 -25.62
C LEU A 88 -32.75 -8.79 -25.97
N ASP A 89 -32.45 -7.49 -26.00
CA ASP A 89 -33.41 -6.45 -26.36
C ASP A 89 -33.92 -6.59 -27.81
N MET A 90 -33.01 -6.82 -28.77
CA MET A 90 -33.38 -7.02 -30.17
C MET A 90 -34.27 -8.26 -30.39
N VAL A 91 -34.04 -9.34 -29.64
CA VAL A 91 -34.90 -10.53 -29.71
C VAL A 91 -36.26 -10.27 -29.06
N ARG A 92 -36.30 -9.56 -27.91
CA ARG A 92 -37.56 -9.15 -27.27
C ARG A 92 -38.41 -8.23 -28.14
N GLN A 93 -37.76 -7.38 -28.94
CA GLN A 93 -38.42 -6.51 -29.92
C GLN A 93 -38.77 -7.23 -31.23
N HIS A 94 -38.54 -8.55 -31.32
CA HIS A 94 -38.74 -9.35 -32.53
C HIS A 94 -37.97 -8.86 -33.76
N VAL A 95 -36.86 -8.13 -33.54
CA VAL A 95 -35.96 -7.66 -34.61
C VAL A 95 -35.02 -8.78 -35.05
N LEU A 96 -34.59 -9.63 -34.11
CA LEU A 96 -33.74 -10.80 -34.34
C LEU A 96 -34.38 -12.08 -33.80
N THR A 97 -33.94 -13.24 -34.29
CA THR A 97 -34.34 -14.54 -33.74
C THR A 97 -33.35 -15.01 -32.68
N SER A 98 -33.82 -15.86 -31.75
CA SER A 98 -32.99 -16.43 -30.69
C SER A 98 -31.80 -17.21 -31.24
N GLU A 99 -31.97 -17.90 -32.38
CA GLU A 99 -30.91 -18.70 -33.02
C GLU A 99 -29.77 -17.81 -33.55
N PHE A 100 -30.11 -16.69 -34.20
CA PHE A 100 -29.11 -15.76 -34.71
C PHE A 100 -28.36 -15.07 -33.57
N ALA A 101 -29.09 -14.63 -32.54
CA ALA A 101 -28.49 -14.00 -31.38
C ALA A 101 -27.56 -14.95 -30.60
N SER A 102 -27.99 -16.21 -30.39
CA SER A 102 -27.18 -17.22 -29.67
C SER A 102 -25.90 -17.57 -30.44
N ASP A 103 -25.97 -17.71 -31.76
CA ASP A 103 -24.80 -17.97 -32.61
C ASP A 103 -23.78 -16.82 -32.55
N GLN A 104 -24.25 -15.56 -32.63
CA GLN A 104 -23.39 -14.38 -32.54
C GLN A 104 -22.76 -14.14 -31.16
N LEU A 105 -23.34 -14.75 -30.12
CA LEU A 105 -22.82 -14.74 -28.76
C LEU A 105 -22.00 -15.99 -28.42
N GLY A 106 -21.94 -16.98 -29.32
CA GLY A 106 -21.18 -18.21 -29.11
C GLY A 106 -21.78 -19.13 -28.04
N MET A 107 -23.09 -19.08 -27.81
CA MET A 107 -23.81 -19.91 -26.86
C MET A 107 -24.92 -20.72 -27.54
N THR A 108 -25.47 -21.70 -26.83
CA THR A 108 -26.59 -22.49 -27.35
C THR A 108 -27.89 -21.71 -27.31
N VAL A 109 -28.83 -22.07 -28.19
CA VAL A 109 -30.18 -21.46 -28.21
C VAL A 109 -30.87 -21.62 -26.85
N ALA A 110 -30.72 -22.78 -26.21
CA ALA A 110 -31.33 -23.05 -24.90
C ALA A 110 -30.78 -22.15 -23.79
N GLU A 111 -29.47 -21.89 -23.77
CA GLU A 111 -28.85 -20.96 -22.81
C GLU A 111 -29.35 -19.53 -23.04
N PHE A 112 -29.42 -19.09 -24.29
CA PHE A 112 -29.93 -17.77 -24.63
C PHE A 112 -31.42 -17.61 -24.27
N GLU A 113 -32.25 -18.62 -24.55
CA GLU A 113 -33.67 -18.62 -24.19
C GLU A 113 -33.91 -18.65 -22.67
N ALA A 114 -32.99 -19.24 -21.89
CA ALA A 114 -33.04 -19.16 -20.44
C ALA A 114 -32.85 -17.71 -19.98
N LEU A 115 -31.86 -17.01 -20.52
CA LEU A 115 -31.58 -15.59 -20.21
C LEU A 115 -32.71 -14.64 -20.61
N LEU A 116 -33.53 -15.00 -21.60
CA LEU A 116 -34.69 -14.21 -22.00
C LEU A 116 -35.86 -14.30 -21.01
N LYS A 117 -35.97 -15.42 -20.29
CA LYS A 117 -37.05 -15.72 -19.33
C LYS A 117 -36.82 -15.07 -17.96
N ASP A 118 -35.59 -14.67 -17.68
CA ASP A 118 -35.19 -13.83 -16.54
C ASP A 118 -35.53 -12.35 -16.79
#